data_AF-A0A661Z8L7-F1
#
_entry.id   AF-A0A661Z8L7-F1
#
_cell.length_a   1.000
_cell.length_b   1.000
_cell.length_c   1.000
_cell.angle_alpha   90.00
_cell.angle_beta   90.00
_cell.angle_gamma   90.00
#
_symmetry.space_group_name_H-M   'P 1'
#
loop_
_entity.id
_entity.type
_entity.pdbx_description
1 polymer ?
#
loop_
_entity_poly.entity_id
_entity_poly.type
_entity_poly.pdbx_seq_one_letter_code
_entity_poly.pdbx_strand_id
1 'polypeptide(L)' 'MHGIGASAFFLIEKTEEQDLFRIRRFNENGKLDCDQIFRLQTKGFDISSDFEFTYVSHCAKCTVIQNGFKYIFVSLASIS' A
#
# COMPACT_ATOMS: atom_id res chain seq x y z
N MET A 1 9.82 6.29 -15.19
CA MET A 1 9.30 6.97 -13.97
C MET A 1 8.63 5.90 -13.13
N HIS A 2 9.21 5.56 -11.97
CA HIS A 2 8.63 4.58 -11.06
C HIS A 2 7.51 5.26 -10.28
N GLY A 3 6.33 4.64 -10.29
CA GLY A 3 5.15 5.17 -9.61
C GLY A 3 5.34 5.10 -8.10
N ILE A 4 5.35 6.27 -7.46
CA ILE A 4 5.47 6.46 -6.02
C ILE A 4 4.28 7.32 -5.63
N GLY A 5 3.45 6.80 -4.73
CA GLY A 5 2.42 7.60 -4.08
C GLY A 5 2.70 7.65 -2.58
N ALA A 6 2.55 8.83 -1.98
CA ALA A 6 2.91 9.07 -0.59
C ALA A 6 1.81 9.87 0.12
N SER A 7 1.59 9.56 1.39
CA SER A 7 0.89 10.40 2.36
C SER A 7 1.79 10.62 3.58
N ALA A 8 1.37 11.46 4.53
CA ALA A 8 2.18 11.80 5.72
C ALA A 8 2.69 10.58 6.51
N PHE A 9 2.00 9.43 6.42
CA PHE A 9 2.33 8.21 7.17
C PHE A 9 2.56 6.98 6.28
N PHE A 10 2.37 7.08 4.97
CA PHE A 10 2.40 5.93 4.07
C PHE A 10 3.18 6.20 2.80
N LEU A 11 3.88 5.18 2.33
CA LEU A 11 4.56 5.16 1.06
C LEU A 11 4.26 3.83 0.36
N ILE A 12 3.86 3.90 -0.90
CA ILE A 12 3.66 2.72 -1.74
C ILE A 12 4.56 2.81 -2.96
N GLU A 13 5.16 1.68 -3.33
CA GLU A 13 6.08 1.54 -4.44
C GLU A 13 5.72 0.26 -5.23
N LYS A 14 5.78 0.35 -6.57
CA LYS A 14 5.68 -0.84 -7.45
C LYS A 14 6.91 -1.73 -7.25
N THR A 15 6.70 -3.05 -7.26
CA THR A 15 7.79 -4.02 -7.41
C THR A 15 7.95 -4.40 -8.88
N GLU A 16 8.89 -5.29 -9.19
CA GLU A 16 9.03 -5.89 -10.52
C GLU A 16 7.91 -6.90 -10.84
N GLU A 17 7.20 -7.37 -9.81
CA GLU A 17 6.14 -8.36 -9.94
C GLU A 17 4.75 -7.70 -10.07
N GLN A 18 3.93 -8.26 -10.95
CA GLN A 18 2.55 -7.77 -11.13
C GLN A 18 1.73 -7.94 -9.86
N ASP A 19 0.90 -6.93 -9.55
CA ASP A 19 0.02 -6.88 -8.39
C ASP A 19 0.74 -6.92 -7.03
N LEU A 20 2.07 -6.83 -7.02
CA LEU A 20 2.86 -6.72 -5.79
C LEU A 20 3.37 -5.30 -5.59
N PHE A 21 3.24 -4.84 -4.35
CA PHE A 21 3.58 -3.49 -3.95
C PHE A 21 4.33 -3.52 -2.63
N ARG A 22 5.40 -2.75 -2.52
CA ARG A 22 6.05 -2.48 -1.24
C ARG A 22 5.30 -1.34 -0.57
N ILE A 23 4.79 -1.58 0.64
CA ILE A 23 4.08 -0.57 1.42
C ILE A 23 4.85 -0.34 2.70
N ARG A 24 5.25 0.91 2.91
CA ARG A 24 5.93 1.40 4.10
C ARG A 24 5.00 2.31 4.89
N ARG A 25 4.91 2.09 6.21
CA ARG A 25 4.15 2.93 7.14
C ARG A 25 5.10 3.52 8.17
N PHE A 26 4.93 4.80 8.44
CA PHE A 26 5.63 5.53 9.48
C PHE A 26 4.65 5.85 10.61
N ASN A 27 5.13 5.83 11.85
CA ASN A 27 4.34 6.27 13.01
C ASN A 27 4.39 7.80 13.16
N GLU A 28 3.71 8.33 14.18
CA GLU A 28 3.62 9.77 14.47
C GLU A 28 4.99 10.43 14.70
N ASN A 29 6.01 9.65 15.10
CA ASN A 29 7.37 10.12 15.29
C ASN A 29 8.22 10.02 14.01
N GLY A 30 7.61 9.67 12.87
CA GLY A 30 8.30 9.44 11.60
C GLY A 30 9.15 8.16 11.55
N LYS A 31 9.03 7.27 12.55
CA LYS A 31 9.77 6.00 12.56
C LYS A 31 9.05 4.95 11.73
N LEU A 32 9.81 4.17 10.97
CA LEU A 32 9.29 3.05 10.20
C LEU A 32 8.63 2.02 11.13
N ASP A 33 7.33 1.84 10.95
CA ASP A 33 6.48 0.94 11.75
C ASP A 33 6.03 -0.28 10.94
N CYS A 34 6.12 -0.19 9.61
CA CYS A 34 5.80 -1.27 8.68
C CYS A 34 6.63 -1.16 7.41
N ASP A 35 7.18 -2.26 6.93
CA ASP A 35 7.84 -2.35 5.62
C ASP A 35 7.68 -3.76 5.08
N GLN A 36 6.67 -3.98 4.24
CA GLN A 36 6.32 -5.32 3.75
C GLN A 36 5.83 -5.27 2.30
N ILE A 37 5.84 -6.46 1.68
CA ILE A 37 5.27 -6.69 0.35
C ILE A 37 3.81 -7.10 0.53
N PHE A 38 2.94 -6.38 -0.16
CA PHE A 38 1.52 -6.66 -0.21
C PHE A 38 1.10 -7.03 -1.62
N ARG A 39 0.17 -7.99 -1.71
CA ARG A 39 -0.51 -8.35 -2.94
C ARG A 39 -1.83 -7.61 -3.04
N LEU A 40 -2.02 -6.90 -4.15
CA LEU A 40 -3.28 -6.31 -4.54
C LEU A 40 -4.29 -7.44 -4.83
N GLN A 41 -5.44 -7.39 -4.16
CA GLN A 41 -6.51 -8.38 -4.29
C GLN A 41 -7.57 -7.99 -5.33
N THR A 42 -7.50 -6.75 -5.80
CA THR A 42 -8.38 -6.13 -6.81
C THR A 42 -7.58 -5.86 -8.08
N LYS A 43 -8.23 -5.45 -9.17
CA LYS A 43 -7.52 -5.06 -10.42
C LYS A 43 -7.68 -3.57 -10.69
N GLY A 44 -6.71 -3.00 -11.41
CA GLY A 44 -6.81 -1.64 -11.95
C GLY A 44 -6.46 -0.54 -10.95
N PHE A 45 -5.65 -0.83 -9.92
CA PHE A 45 -5.05 0.22 -9.10
C PHE A 45 -3.93 0.90 -9.90
N ASP A 46 -3.98 2.22 -10.04
CA ASP A 46 -2.89 2.99 -10.61
C ASP A 46 -2.20 3.87 -9.57
N ILE A 47 -0.97 3.48 -9.21
CA ILE A 47 -0.15 4.21 -8.23
C ILE A 47 0.24 5.63 -8.68
N SER A 48 0.20 5.94 -9.99
CA SER A 48 0.52 7.29 -10.48
C SER A 48 -0.65 8.27 -10.42
N SER A 49 -1.85 7.78 -10.13
CA SER A 49 -3.05 8.59 -9.95
C SER A 49 -3.30 8.87 -8.46
N ASP A 50 -4.05 9.92 -8.14
CA ASP A 50 -4.37 10.24 -6.74
C ASP A 50 -5.13 9.11 -6.04
N PHE A 51 -4.84 8.91 -4.76
CA PHE A 51 -5.49 7.91 -3.92
C PHE A 51 -5.35 8.25 -2.43
N GLU A 52 -6.19 7.63 -1.60
CA GLU A 52 -6.19 7.84 -0.15
C GLU A 52 -6.16 6.50 0.61
N PHE A 53 -5.27 6.38 1.59
CA PHE A 53 -5.30 5.27 2.54
C PHE A 53 -6.45 5.43 3.53
N THR A 54 -7.29 4.41 3.67
CA THR A 54 -8.47 4.47 4.55
C THR A 54 -8.38 3.56 5.78
N TYR A 55 -7.64 2.46 5.70
CA TYR A 55 -7.53 1.52 6.81
C TYR A 55 -6.28 0.67 6.70
N VAL A 56 -5.60 0.45 7.82
CA VAL A 56 -4.45 -0.47 7.94
C VAL A 56 -4.59 -1.29 9.22
N SER A 57 -4.58 -2.61 9.08
CA SER A 57 -4.69 -3.57 10.19
C SER A 57 -3.33 -4.18 10.50
N HIS A 58 -2.58 -3.60 11.45
CA HIS A 58 -1.34 -4.20 11.99
C HIS A 58 -0.39 -4.81 10.94
N CYS A 59 -0.12 -4.09 9.85
CA CYS A 59 0.69 -4.58 8.71
C CYS A 59 0.15 -5.79 7.94
N ALA A 60 -1.00 -6.37 8.31
CA ALA A 60 -1.55 -7.54 7.60
C ALA A 60 -2.38 -7.16 6.38
N LYS A 61 -3.08 -6.02 6.45
CA LYS A 61 -4.00 -5.57 5.40
C LYS A 61 -4.06 -4.06 5.35
N CYS A 62 -4.13 -3.49 4.15
CA CYS A 62 -4.50 -2.09 3.98
C CYS A 62 -5.51 -1.89 2.84
N THR A 63 -6.24 -0.77 2.92
CA THR A 63 -7.20 -0.37 1.89
C THR A 63 -6.96 1.04 1.43
N VAL A 64 -7.09 1.23 0.12
CA VAL A 64 -6.90 2.50 -0.57
C VAL A 64 -8.17 2.83 -1.35
N ILE A 65 -8.57 4.09 -1.36
CA ILE A 65 -9.64 4.61 -2.22
C ILE A 65 -9.00 5.39 -3.36
N GLN A 66 -9.39 5.07 -4.60
CA GLN A 66 -8.99 5.81 -5.80
C GLN A 66 -10.21 5.93 -6.73
N ASN A 67 -10.55 7.15 -7.14
CA ASN A 67 -11.71 7.42 -7.98
C ASN A 67 -13.02 6.80 -7.46
N GLY A 68 -13.20 6.75 -6.14
CA GLY A 68 -14.36 6.12 -5.49
C GLY A 68 -14.33 4.58 -5.43
N PHE A 69 -13.31 3.93 -6.01
CA PHE A 69 -13.11 2.48 -5.94
C PHE A 69 -12.22 2.11 -4.76
N LYS A 70 -12.56 1.00 -4.10
CA LYS A 70 -11.79 0.45 -2.99
C LYS A 70 -10.84 -0.64 -3.47
N TYR A 71 -9.56 -0.44 -3.21
CA TYR A 71 -8.47 -1.36 -3.51
C TYR A 71 -7.97 -1.98 -2.21
N ILE A 72 -7.76 -3.29 -2.22
CA ILE A 72 -7.38 -4.07 -1.03
C ILE A 72 -6.00 -4.69 -1.25
N PHE A 73 -5.13 -4.50 -0.28
CA PHE A 73 -3.78 -5.05 -0.26
C PHE A 73 -3.64 -5.95 0.96
N VAL A 74 -3.10 -7.15 0.76
CA VAL A 74 -2.87 -8.14 1.83
C VAL A 74 -1.38 -8.45 1.89
N SER A 75 -0.80 -8.40 3.09
CA SER A 75 0.61 -8.68 3.29
C SER A 75 0.91 -10.15 3.04
N LEU A 76 2.02 -10.41 2.36
CA LEU A 76 2.53 -11.76 2.18
C LEU A 76 3.16 -12.34 3.46
N ALA A 77 3.56 -11.49 4.41
CA ALA A 77 4.13 -11.92 5.69
C ALA A 77 3.07 -12.50 6.65
N SER A 78 1.79 -12.24 6.40
CA SER A 78 0.67 -12.79 7.20
C SER A 78 0.16 -14.14 6.70
N ILE A 79 0.74 -14.68 5.62
CA ILE A 79 0.37 -15.97 5.01
C ILE A 79 1.39 -17.07 5.41
N SER A 80 2.29 -16.77 6.35
CA SER A 80 3.32 -17.68 6.87
C SER A 80 2.86 -18.47 8.09
#